data_AF-A0A0D2MFS3-F1
#
_entry.id   AF-A0A0D2MFS3-F1
#
_cell.length_a   1.000
_cell.length_b   1.000
_cell.length_c   1.000
_cell.angle_alpha   90.00
_cell.angle_beta   90.00
_cell.angle_gamma   90.00
#
_symmetry.space_group_name_H-M   'P 1'
#
loop_
_entity.id
_entity.type
_entity.pdbx_description
1 polymer ?
#
loop_
_entity_poly.entity_id
_entity_poly.type
_entity_poly.pdbx_seq_one_letter_code
_entity_poly.pdbx_strand_id
1 'polypeptide(L)'
;MFLKYEEVMNDSELYVKKLAESIGYPFSFEEEQGGLVKKLIDLCSFENLSNLDVNKTGNDMKTTMRQRTRRSSEKARLEIGKTILHPRWLIGSTI
;
A
#
# COMPACT_ATOMS: atom_id res chain seq x y z
N MET A 1 -14.87 -9.73 24.89
CA MET A 1 -13.68 -10.60 24.72
C MET A 1 -12.44 -9.72 24.63
N PHE A 2 -11.31 -10.14 25.19
CA PHE A 2 -10.01 -9.48 25.04
C PHE A 2 -9.05 -10.45 24.36
N LEU A 3 -8.37 -9.99 23.30
CA LEU A 3 -7.45 -10.81 22.51
C LEU A 3 -6.04 -10.21 22.59
N LYS A 4 -5.03 -11.06 22.75
CA LYS A 4 -3.63 -10.70 22.49
C LYS A 4 -3.20 -11.25 21.15
N TYR A 5 -2.40 -10.48 20.43
CA TYR A 5 -1.95 -10.83 19.10
C TYR A 5 -1.18 -12.17 19.08
N GLU A 6 -0.29 -12.36 20.03
CA GLU A 6 0.55 -13.56 20.15
C GLU A 6 -0.29 -14.81 20.39
N GLU A 7 -1.34 -14.68 21.19
CA GLU A 7 -2.26 -15.79 21.49
C GLU A 7 -3.12 -16.15 20.26
N VAL A 8 -3.61 -15.16 19.52
CA VAL A 8 -4.38 -15.37 18.27
C VAL A 8 -3.53 -16.03 17.18
N MET A 9 -2.26 -15.65 17.08
CA MET A 9 -1.33 -16.24 16.11
C MET A 9 -0.93 -17.68 16.47
N ASN A 10 -0.95 -18.03 17.76
CA ASN A 10 -0.63 -19.38 18.21
C ASN A 10 -1.76 -20.39 17.91
N ASP A 11 -3.02 -19.98 18.01
CA ASP A 11 -4.17 -20.83 17.69
C ASP A 11 -5.33 -20.03 17.09
N SER A 12 -5.19 -19.70 15.81
CA SER A 12 -6.16 -18.86 15.11
C SER A 12 -7.54 -19.51 14.98
N GLU A 13 -7.63 -20.84 14.85
CA GLU A 13 -8.91 -21.54 14.75
C GLU A 13 -9.73 -21.39 16.03
N LEU A 14 -9.11 -21.61 17.19
CA LEU A 14 -9.77 -21.45 18.48
C LEU A 14 -10.24 -20.01 18.70
N TYR A 15 -9.42 -19.02 18.38
CA TYR A 15 -9.77 -17.62 18.60
C TYR A 15 -10.82 -17.09 17.63
N VAL A 16 -10.82 -17.56 16.38
CA VAL A 16 -11.89 -17.24 15.41
C VAL A 16 -13.22 -17.81 15.85
N LYS A 17 -13.26 -19.04 16.36
CA LYS A 17 -14.50 -19.64 16.91
C LYS A 17 -14.99 -18.90 18.14
N LYS A 18 -14.11 -18.59 19.11
CA LYS A 18 -14.45 -17.77 20.29
C LYS A 18 -14.94 -16.38 19.91
N LEU A 19 -14.35 -15.77 18.88
CA LEU A 19 -14.80 -14.47 18.36
C LEU A 19 -16.22 -14.58 17.82
N ALA A 20 -16.49 -15.58 16.98
CA ALA A 20 -17.79 -15.86 16.38
C ALA A 20 -18.88 -16.09 17.45
N GLU A 21 -18.57 -16.89 18.47
CA GLU A 21 -19.43 -17.07 19.66
C GLU A 21 -19.69 -15.73 20.37
N SER A 22 -18.65 -14.92 20.58
CA SER A 22 -18.76 -13.66 21.31
C SER A 22 -19.61 -12.60 20.59
N ILE A 23 -19.68 -12.65 19.26
CA ILE A 23 -20.51 -11.76 18.44
C ILE A 23 -21.89 -12.34 18.11
N GLY A 24 -22.22 -13.53 18.65
CA GLY A 24 -23.54 -14.17 18.49
C GLY A 24 -23.73 -14.97 17.20
N TYR A 25 -22.65 -15.28 16.48
CA TYR A 25 -22.68 -16.05 15.23
C TYR A 25 -21.73 -17.26 15.31
N PRO A 26 -21.95 -18.23 16.21
CA PRO A 26 -21.11 -19.42 16.32
C PRO A 26 -21.17 -20.25 15.02
N PHE A 27 -20.06 -20.92 14.70
CA PHE A 27 -20.03 -21.84 13.56
C PHE A 27 -20.85 -23.10 13.85
N SER A 28 -21.60 -23.56 12.86
CA SER A 28 -22.28 -24.85 12.87
C SER A 28 -21.30 -26.00 12.64
N PHE A 29 -21.71 -27.22 13.00
CA PHE A 29 -20.90 -28.42 12.80
C PHE A 29 -20.56 -28.64 11.33
N GLU A 30 -21.50 -28.39 10.42
CA GLU A 30 -21.34 -28.52 8.99
C GLU A 30 -20.33 -27.51 8.43
N GLU A 31 -20.33 -26.27 8.93
CA GLU A 31 -19.37 -25.24 8.53
C GLU A 31 -17.96 -25.59 9.00
N GLU A 32 -17.81 -26.10 10.22
CA GLU A 32 -16.52 -26.55 10.74
C GLU A 32 -15.98 -27.76 9.97
N GLN A 33 -16.81 -28.79 9.76
CA GLN A 33 -16.48 -29.97 8.94
C GLN A 33 -16.15 -29.57 7.49
N GLY A 34 -16.86 -28.59 6.93
CA GLY A 34 -16.63 -28.03 5.61
C GLY A 34 -15.35 -27.19 5.49
N GLY A 35 -14.60 -27.04 6.59
CA GLY A 35 -13.36 -26.29 6.66
C GLY A 35 -13.55 -24.78 6.51
N LEU A 36 -14.75 -24.25 6.79
CA LEU A 36 -15.06 -22.84 6.62
C LEU A 36 -14.17 -21.95 7.51
N VAL A 37 -13.91 -22.40 8.75
CA VAL A 37 -13.02 -21.70 9.69
C VAL A 37 -11.62 -21.53 9.11
N LYS A 38 -11.05 -22.60 8.54
CA LYS A 38 -9.72 -22.58 7.89
C LYS A 38 -9.70 -21.63 6.69
N LYS A 39 -10.71 -21.75 5.80
CA LYS A 39 -10.85 -20.85 4.64
C LYS A 39 -10.93 -19.38 5.05
N LEU A 40 -11.60 -19.07 6.16
CA LEU A 40 -11.72 -17.70 6.68
C LEU A 40 -10.38 -17.19 7.22
N ILE A 41 -9.63 -18.03 7.93
CA ILE A 41 -8.27 -17.71 8.39
C ILE A 41 -7.36 -17.43 7.20
N ASP A 42 -7.40 -18.28 6.18
CA ASP A 42 -6.58 -18.13 4.97
C ASP A 42 -6.94 -16.84 4.22
N LEU A 43 -8.23 -16.55 4.06
CA LEU A 43 -8.74 -15.33 3.43
C LEU A 43 -8.29 -14.07 4.19
N CYS A 44 -8.28 -14.11 5.51
CA CYS A 44 -7.88 -12.99 6.37
C CYS A 44 -6.40 -13.02 6.76
N SER A 45 -5.60 -13.93 6.19
CA SER A 45 -4.18 -14.07 6.52
C SER A 45 -3.42 -12.81 6.11
N PHE A 46 -2.31 -12.54 6.83
CA PHE A 46 -1.44 -11.42 6.49
C PHE A 46 -0.90 -11.53 5.06
N GLU A 47 -0.57 -12.75 4.62
CA GLU A 47 -0.13 -13.03 3.26
C GLU A 47 -1.20 -12.66 2.23
N ASN A 48 -2.45 -13.08 2.43
CA ASN A 48 -3.51 -12.76 1.48
C ASN A 48 -3.85 -11.26 1.49
N LEU A 49 -4.07 -10.68 2.67
CA LEU A 49 -4.49 -9.28 2.79
C LEU A 49 -3.42 -8.28 2.35
N SER A 50 -2.13 -8.54 2.62
CA SER A 50 -1.03 -7.67 2.17
C SER A 50 -0.86 -7.64 0.65
N ASN A 51 -1.30 -8.69 -0.03
CA ASN A 51 -1.21 -8.83 -1.48
C ASN A 51 -2.40 -8.25 -2.25
N LEU A 52 -3.46 -7.80 -1.57
CA LEU A 52 -4.58 -7.10 -2.21
C LEU A 52 -4.17 -5.69 -2.66
N ASP A 53 -4.49 -5.33 -3.91
CA ASP A 53 -4.06 -4.05 -4.50
C ASP A 53 -4.51 -2.81 -3.71
N VAL A 54 -5.71 -2.87 -3.11
CA VAL A 54 -6.25 -1.82 -2.24
C VAL A 54 -5.40 -1.57 -0.99
N ASN A 55 -4.62 -2.55 -0.56
CA ASN A 55 -3.75 -2.47 0.63
C ASN A 55 -2.31 -2.06 0.28
N LYS A 56 -1.94 -2.01 -1.01
CA LYS A 56 -0.60 -1.60 -1.48
C LYS A 56 -0.45 -0.08 -1.65
N THR A 57 -1.56 0.66 -1.67
CA THR A 57 -1.66 2.08 -2.05
C THR A 57 -1.02 3.10 -1.09
N GLY A 58 -0.36 2.66 -0.01
CA GLY A 58 0.35 3.56 0.92
C GLY A 58 1.60 4.25 0.33
N ASN A 59 2.07 3.83 -0.85
CA ASN A 59 3.34 4.31 -1.44
C ASN A 59 3.18 5.17 -2.71
N ASP A 60 2.00 5.19 -3.33
CA ASP A 60 1.81 5.88 -4.62
C ASP A 60 1.70 7.40 -4.46
N MET A 61 1.13 7.87 -3.33
CA MET A 61 1.03 9.31 -3.06
C MET A 61 2.38 9.97 -2.78
N LYS A 62 3.33 9.26 -2.15
CA LYS A 62 4.67 9.79 -1.86
C LYS A 62 5.49 9.94 -3.14
N THR A 63 5.40 8.96 -4.04
CA THR A 63 6.16 8.95 -5.29
C THR A 63 5.67 10.01 -6.27
N THR A 64 4.35 10.21 -6.33
CA THR A 64 3.73 11.20 -7.24
C THR A 64 4.05 12.64 -6.84
N MET A 65 4.12 12.95 -5.53
CA MET A 65 4.52 14.28 -5.06
C MET A 65 6.03 14.55 -5.26
N ARG A 66 6.89 13.55 -5.06
CA ARG A 66 8.35 13.68 -5.25
C ARG A 66 8.74 13.86 -6.71
N GLN A 67 8.04 13.19 -7.63
CA GLN A 67 8.28 13.34 -9.07
C GLN A 67 7.77 14.68 -9.62
N ARG A 68 6.62 15.17 -9.15
CA ARG A 68 6.08 16.48 -9.57
C ARG A 68 6.98 17.64 -9.14
N THR A 69 7.45 17.64 -7.90
CA THR A 69 8.37 18.67 -7.38
C THR A 69 9.72 18.65 -8.11
N ARG A 70 10.28 17.47 -8.39
CA ARG A 70 11.52 17.34 -9.17
C ARG A 70 11.35 17.82 -10.62
N ARG A 71 10.30 17.39 -11.34
CA ARG A 71 10.05 17.84 -12.73
C ARG A 71 9.78 19.34 -12.81
N SER A 72 9.10 19.92 -11.82
CA SER A 72 8.84 21.36 -11.77
C SER A 72 10.13 22.17 -11.53
N SER A 73 11.00 21.72 -10.62
CA SER A 73 12.30 22.35 -10.35
C SER A 73 13.26 22.25 -11.54
N GLU A 74 13.29 21.10 -12.22
CA GLU A 74 14.15 20.86 -13.39
C GLU A 74 13.69 21.68 -14.60
N LYS A 75 12.38 21.84 -14.81
CA LYS A 75 11.83 22.79 -15.80
C LYS A 75 12.20 24.24 -15.46
N ALA A 76 12.06 24.67 -14.21
CA ALA A 76 12.44 26.02 -13.80
C ALA A 76 13.93 26.30 -14.02
N ARG A 77 14.82 25.33 -13.72
CA ARG A 77 16.27 25.45 -13.99
C ARG A 77 16.59 25.56 -15.48
N LEU A 78 15.90 24.80 -16.34
CA LEU A 78 16.09 24.88 -17.80
C LEU A 78 15.61 26.21 -18.38
N GLU A 79 14.47 26.73 -17.93
CA GLU A 79 13.95 28.03 -18.37
C GLU A 79 14.83 29.20 -17.90
N ILE A 80 15.33 29.15 -16.65
CA ILE A 80 16.33 30.11 -16.16
C ILE A 80 17.63 30.01 -16.97
N GLY A 81 18.10 28.79 -17.27
CA GLY A 81 19.30 28.56 -18.08
C GLY A 81 19.21 29.17 -19.48
N LYS A 82 18.07 29.04 -20.16
CA LYS A 82 17.80 29.67 -21.47
C LYS A 82 17.77 31.20 -21.40
N THR A 83 17.35 31.76 -20.26
CA THR A 83 17.27 33.21 -20.05
C THR A 83 18.64 33.83 -19.74
N ILE A 84 19.51 33.10 -19.03
CA ILE A 84 20.85 33.57 -18.64
C ILE A 84 21.88 33.31 -19.77
N LEU A 85 21.69 32.27 -20.59
CA LEU A 85 22.55 31.93 -21.73
C LEU A 85 21.79 32.13 -23.06
N HIS A 86 21.66 33.38 -23.53
CA HIS A 86 22.01 33.88 -24.88
C HIS A 86 21.36 35.28 -25.16
N PRO A 87 22.07 36.33 -25.65
CA PRO A 87 23.04 36.29 -26.76
C PRO A 87 24.41 36.91 -26.48
N ARG A 88 25.47 36.08 -26.54
CA ARG A 88 26.85 36.56 -26.75
C ARG A 88 27.60 35.80 -27.86
N TRP A 89 26.93 34.92 -28.62
CA TRP A 89 27.48 34.28 -29.82
C TRP A 89 26.91 34.84 -31.14
N LEU A 90 26.54 36.12 -31.19
CA LEU A 90 26.24 36.83 -32.46
C LEU A 90 27.25 37.96 -32.72
N ILE A 91 28.55 37.66 -32.67
CA ILE A 91 29.58 38.49 -33.30
C ILE A 91 30.67 37.56 -33.80
N GLY A 92 30.49 37.06 -35.01
CA GLY A 92 31.44 36.14 -35.63
C GLY A 92 30.96 35.65 -36.98
N SER A 93 30.39 36.53 -37.79
CA SER A 93 30.13 36.33 -39.23
C SER A 93 29.62 37.63 -39.83
N THR A 94 30.51 38.52 -40.28
CA THR A 94 30.34 39.36 -41.48
C THR A 94 31.69 40.02 -41.78
N ILE A 95 32.32 39.53 -42.86
CA ILE A 95 33.32 40.14 -43.77
C ILE A 95 34.54 40.81 -43.14
#